data_AF-A0A1Q6X0F4-F1
#
_entry.id   AF-A0A1Q6X0F4-F1
#
_cell.length_a   1.000
_cell.length_b   1.000
_cell.length_c   1.000
_cell.angle_alpha   90.00
_cell.angle_beta   90.00
_cell.angle_gamma   90.00
#
_symmetry.space_group_name_H-M   'P 1'
#
loop_
_entity.id
_entity.type
_entity.pdbx_description
1 polymer ?
#
loop_
_entity_poly.entity_id
_entity_poly.type
_entity_poly.pdbx_seq_one_letter_code
_entity_poly.pdbx_strand_id
1 'polypeptide(L)'
;MALFSKRRETVDQVIDRLVTQHRTDMLEQELRKFDPSRLQDKEKQTWHFYWGVAAFRRGDRPEAFRRFTEAYSACPASDEIRFSLAQEYGVRGNPDKMIDLFRGCQFPKISSRHLLTASRYCYLWQRIDDAVHFLSSIFDAYFTLGTADDHFVYIRGLPFFGETWSYYLCYSILSGDLHEIEDFTRRAKAKLSDYDFDRLLLYLDCWKTQDFSPKIRELQTSLTTADPRFPHGYQQVQLASLKSLAEPDRSLLAGVSLGPKDFPWLADVLLVHHARIANIVRDDSEERRLINSFFQKQPMLFEPDHAANFGFVAYQETLKPRYQQTKET
;
A
#
# COMPACT_ATOMS: atom_id res chain seq x y z
N MET A 1 -6.12 -52.58 23.15
CA MET A 1 -6.89 -51.74 22.20
C MET A 1 -6.79 -50.28 22.66
N ALA A 2 -5.80 -49.54 22.18
CA ALA A 2 -5.67 -48.12 22.48
C ALA A 2 -6.53 -47.32 21.49
N LEU A 3 -7.72 -46.91 21.93
CA LEU A 3 -8.53 -45.89 21.27
C LEU A 3 -7.84 -44.53 21.45
N PHE A 4 -6.81 -44.26 20.65
CA PHE A 4 -6.37 -42.89 20.44
C PHE A 4 -7.46 -42.19 19.63
N SER A 5 -8.39 -41.55 20.34
CA SER A 5 -9.23 -40.49 19.76
C SER A 5 -8.28 -39.47 19.13
N LYS A 6 -8.08 -39.53 17.80
CA LYS A 6 -7.41 -38.46 17.06
C LYS A 6 -8.17 -37.18 17.35
N ARG A 7 -7.62 -36.34 18.22
CA ARG A 7 -8.16 -35.02 18.52
C ARG A 7 -8.33 -34.31 17.18
N ARG A 8 -9.57 -33.96 16.84
CA ARG A 8 -9.88 -33.30 15.57
C ARG A 8 -9.08 -31.99 15.53
N GLU A 9 -8.35 -31.75 14.44
CA GLU A 9 -7.64 -30.48 14.24
C GLU A 9 -8.64 -29.33 14.41
N THR A 10 -8.23 -28.26 15.09
CA THR A 10 -8.98 -27.00 15.16
C THR A 10 -8.93 -26.28 13.82
N VAL A 11 -9.84 -25.33 13.62
CA VAL A 11 -9.83 -24.48 12.42
C VAL A 11 -8.48 -23.76 12.28
N ASP A 12 -7.98 -23.14 13.35
CA ASP A 12 -6.68 -22.45 13.37
C ASP A 12 -5.53 -23.38 12.89
N GLN A 13 -5.47 -24.61 13.41
CA GLN A 13 -4.45 -25.60 13.01
C GLN A 13 -4.54 -26.00 11.55
N VAL A 14 -5.76 -26.15 11.03
CA VAL A 14 -5.98 -26.44 9.60
C VAL A 14 -5.48 -25.29 8.74
N ILE A 15 -5.80 -24.05 9.12
CA ILE A 15 -5.35 -22.85 8.40
C ILE A 15 -3.81 -22.77 8.39
N ASP A 16 -3.18 -22.86 9.56
CA ASP A 16 -1.72 -22.77 9.69
C ASP A 16 -1.01 -23.83 8.86
N ARG A 17 -1.54 -25.07 8.86
CA ARG A 17 -1.04 -26.16 8.04
C ARG A 17 -1.15 -25.85 6.55
N LEU A 18 -2.30 -25.36 6.09
CA LEU A 18 -2.52 -25.05 4.67
C LEU A 18 -1.64 -23.89 4.19
N VAL A 19 -1.45 -22.86 5.02
CA VAL A 19 -0.56 -21.73 4.72
C VAL A 19 0.89 -22.22 4.61
N THR A 20 1.35 -23.01 5.58
CA THR A 20 2.72 -23.56 5.61
C THR A 20 3.00 -24.47 4.43
N GLN A 21 2.00 -25.24 3.98
CA GLN A 21 2.12 -26.15 2.83
C GLN A 21 1.88 -25.47 1.48
N HIS A 22 1.62 -24.16 1.46
CA HIS A 22 1.20 -23.42 0.26
C HIS A 22 -0.04 -24.00 -0.44
N ARG A 23 -0.93 -24.64 0.31
CA ARG A 23 -2.16 -25.31 -0.19
C ARG A 23 -3.42 -24.52 0.10
N THR A 24 -3.35 -23.21 -0.09
CA THR A 24 -4.48 -22.31 0.26
C THR A 24 -5.67 -22.43 -0.70
N ASP A 25 -5.48 -23.08 -1.84
CA ASP A 25 -6.55 -23.54 -2.73
C ASP A 25 -7.50 -24.56 -2.05
N MET A 26 -7.00 -25.30 -1.07
CA MET A 26 -7.77 -26.30 -0.32
C MET A 26 -8.60 -25.74 0.84
N LEU A 27 -8.50 -24.42 1.11
CA LEU A 27 -9.15 -23.77 2.27
C LEU A 27 -10.64 -24.11 2.34
N GLU A 28 -11.36 -23.95 1.23
CA GLU A 28 -12.81 -24.14 1.22
C GLU A 28 -13.20 -25.59 1.54
N GLN A 29 -12.48 -26.56 0.96
CA GLN A 29 -12.74 -27.98 1.18
C GLN A 29 -12.49 -28.38 2.64
N GLU A 30 -11.41 -27.87 3.24
CA GLU A 30 -11.08 -28.18 4.62
C GLU A 30 -12.04 -27.50 5.61
N LEU A 31 -12.43 -26.24 5.35
CA LEU A 31 -13.39 -25.51 6.19
C LEU A 31 -14.79 -26.14 6.21
N ARG A 32 -15.24 -26.78 5.11
CA ARG A 32 -16.53 -27.50 5.05
C ARG A 32 -16.63 -28.68 6.04
N LYS A 33 -15.50 -29.16 6.57
CA LYS A 33 -15.50 -30.25 7.56
C LYS A 33 -15.96 -29.76 8.95
N PHE A 34 -15.98 -28.45 9.18
CA PHE A 34 -16.39 -27.83 10.43
C PHE A 34 -17.84 -27.33 10.33
N ASP A 35 -18.57 -27.46 11.43
CA ASP A 35 -19.90 -26.87 11.58
C ASP A 35 -19.76 -25.56 12.37
N PRO A 36 -19.94 -24.37 11.75
CA PRO A 36 -19.70 -23.08 12.40
C PRO A 36 -20.63 -22.82 13.59
N SER A 37 -21.77 -23.52 13.69
CA SER A 37 -22.68 -23.39 14.84
C SER A 37 -22.14 -24.05 16.12
N ARG A 38 -21.14 -24.93 15.98
CA ARG A 38 -20.52 -25.68 17.09
C ARG A 38 -19.15 -25.14 17.49
N LEU A 39 -18.63 -24.16 16.77
CA LEU A 39 -17.33 -23.54 17.04
C LEU A 39 -17.46 -22.52 18.18
N GLN A 40 -16.39 -22.41 18.97
CA GLN A 40 -16.26 -21.37 20.00
C GLN A 40 -15.84 -20.04 19.37
N ASP A 41 -16.09 -18.91 20.04
CA ASP A 41 -16.00 -17.56 19.47
C ASP A 41 -14.76 -17.29 18.61
N LYS A 42 -13.56 -17.57 19.12
CA LYS A 42 -12.31 -17.36 18.37
C LYS A 42 -12.23 -18.24 17.12
N GLU A 43 -12.52 -19.53 17.27
CA GLU A 43 -12.45 -20.50 16.17
C GLU A 43 -13.55 -20.25 15.12
N LYS A 44 -14.72 -19.79 15.56
CA LYS A 44 -15.83 -19.35 14.73
C LYS A 44 -15.46 -18.11 13.91
N GLN A 45 -14.79 -17.13 14.54
CA GLN A 45 -14.24 -15.96 13.83
C GLN A 45 -13.24 -16.40 12.76
N THR A 46 -12.25 -17.24 13.11
CA THR A 46 -11.28 -17.76 12.13
C THR A 46 -11.99 -18.45 10.96
N TRP A 47 -12.96 -19.32 11.26
CA TRP A 47 -13.72 -20.02 10.22
C TRP A 47 -14.42 -19.05 9.27
N HIS A 48 -15.16 -18.07 9.81
CA HIS A 48 -15.89 -17.10 9.00
C HIS A 48 -14.96 -16.22 8.16
N PHE A 49 -13.85 -15.79 8.74
CA PHE A 49 -12.84 -15.00 8.02
C PHE A 49 -12.25 -15.79 6.86
N TYR A 50 -11.72 -16.99 7.10
CA TYR A 50 -11.09 -17.79 6.05
C TYR A 50 -12.09 -18.36 5.04
N TRP A 51 -13.37 -18.49 5.40
CA TRP A 51 -14.45 -18.83 4.47
C TRP A 51 -14.61 -17.74 3.40
N GLY A 52 -14.59 -16.47 3.82
CA GLY A 52 -14.55 -15.31 2.91
C GLY A 52 -13.26 -15.24 2.09
N VAL A 53 -12.10 -15.43 2.73
CA VAL A 53 -10.79 -15.45 2.05
C VAL A 53 -10.73 -16.53 0.95
N ALA A 54 -11.34 -17.69 1.16
CA ALA A 54 -11.38 -18.75 0.15
C ALA A 54 -12.09 -18.28 -1.15
N ALA A 55 -13.23 -17.58 -1.01
CA ALA A 55 -13.94 -17.01 -2.16
C ALA A 55 -13.15 -15.86 -2.81
N PHE A 56 -12.51 -15.02 -2.01
CA PHE A 56 -11.64 -13.95 -2.50
C PHE A 56 -10.49 -14.49 -3.34
N ARG A 57 -9.79 -15.52 -2.84
CA ARG A 57 -8.60 -16.09 -3.50
C ARG A 57 -8.91 -16.75 -4.84
N ARG A 58 -10.12 -17.29 -5.02
CA ARG A 58 -10.57 -17.83 -6.32
C ARG A 58 -11.08 -16.77 -7.29
N GLY A 59 -11.01 -15.48 -6.92
CA GLY A 59 -11.48 -14.37 -7.75
C GLY A 59 -12.99 -14.16 -7.77
N ASP A 60 -13.76 -14.93 -7.00
CA ASP A 60 -15.22 -14.79 -6.90
C ASP A 60 -15.56 -13.68 -5.89
N ARG A 61 -15.44 -12.44 -6.36
CA ARG A 61 -15.73 -11.24 -5.56
C ARG A 61 -17.17 -11.19 -5.05
N PRO A 62 -18.22 -11.49 -5.85
CA PRO A 62 -19.59 -11.53 -5.36
C PRO A 62 -19.76 -12.46 -4.16
N GLU A 63 -19.22 -13.68 -4.24
CA GLU A 63 -19.30 -14.62 -3.11
C GLU A 63 -18.46 -14.15 -1.92
N ALA A 64 -17.25 -13.61 -2.16
CA ALA A 64 -16.40 -13.10 -1.08
C ALA A 64 -17.16 -12.05 -0.24
N PHE A 65 -17.81 -11.10 -0.91
CA PHE A 65 -18.62 -10.09 -0.24
C PHE A 65 -19.82 -10.66 0.52
N ARG A 66 -20.55 -11.63 -0.06
CA ARG A 66 -21.62 -12.32 0.63
C ARG A 66 -21.11 -12.99 1.91
N ARG A 67 -20.01 -13.74 1.80
CA ARG A 67 -19.38 -14.45 2.94
C ARG A 67 -18.85 -13.50 3.99
N PHE A 68 -18.21 -12.39 3.62
CA PHE A 68 -17.74 -11.39 4.57
C PHE A 68 -18.89 -10.62 5.24
N THR A 69 -20.01 -10.40 4.54
CA THR A 69 -21.22 -9.81 5.13
C THR A 69 -21.84 -10.73 6.18
N GLU A 70 -21.93 -12.02 5.88
CA GLU A 70 -22.37 -13.05 6.84
C GLU A 70 -21.41 -13.17 8.02
N ALA A 71 -20.11 -13.18 7.73
CA ALA A 71 -19.05 -13.19 8.75
C ALA A 71 -19.16 -12.00 9.69
N TYR A 72 -19.38 -10.79 9.15
CA TYR A 72 -19.52 -9.57 9.96
C TYR A 72 -20.78 -9.61 10.82
N SER A 73 -21.87 -10.16 10.31
CA SER A 73 -23.12 -10.34 11.07
C SER A 73 -22.95 -11.35 12.21
N ALA A 74 -22.19 -12.43 11.97
CA ALA A 74 -21.94 -13.48 12.97
C ALA A 74 -20.86 -13.11 14.00
N CYS A 75 -19.88 -12.30 13.60
CA CYS A 75 -18.71 -11.92 14.40
C CYS A 75 -18.43 -10.40 14.29
N PRO A 76 -19.35 -9.53 14.75
CA PRO A 76 -19.25 -8.08 14.53
C PRO A 76 -18.06 -7.42 15.23
N ALA A 77 -17.49 -8.06 16.25
CA ALA A 77 -16.32 -7.59 16.98
C ALA A 77 -14.97 -7.88 16.29
N SER A 78 -14.96 -8.65 15.20
CA SER A 78 -13.72 -9.01 14.49
C SER A 78 -13.26 -7.87 13.58
N ASP A 79 -12.09 -7.30 13.90
CA ASP A 79 -11.50 -6.25 13.07
C ASP A 79 -10.98 -6.78 11.72
N GLU A 80 -10.53 -8.04 11.64
CA GLU A 80 -10.10 -8.67 10.38
C GLU A 80 -11.26 -8.84 9.40
N ILE A 81 -12.40 -9.34 9.88
CA ILE A 81 -13.62 -9.46 9.07
C ILE A 81 -14.13 -8.09 8.67
N ARG A 82 -14.15 -7.13 9.61
CA ARG A 82 -14.56 -5.74 9.34
C ARG A 82 -13.67 -5.11 8.26
N PHE A 83 -12.36 -5.29 8.36
CA PHE A 83 -11.39 -4.80 7.39
C PHE A 83 -11.57 -5.42 6.01
N SER A 84 -11.72 -6.75 5.92
CA SER A 84 -11.96 -7.42 4.63
C SER A 84 -13.29 -7.00 4.00
N LEU A 85 -14.35 -6.85 4.80
CA LEU A 85 -15.63 -6.34 4.30
C LEU A 85 -15.51 -4.89 3.80
N ALA A 86 -14.73 -4.04 4.48
CA ALA A 86 -14.45 -2.68 4.03
C ALA A 86 -13.78 -2.65 2.65
N GLN A 87 -12.74 -3.47 2.43
CA GLN A 87 -12.10 -3.60 1.11
C GLN A 87 -13.12 -4.02 0.03
N GLU A 88 -14.01 -4.95 0.35
CA GLU A 88 -15.03 -5.40 -0.58
C GLU A 88 -16.08 -4.32 -0.90
N TYR A 89 -16.37 -3.40 0.01
CA TYR A 89 -17.16 -2.20 -0.31
C TYR A 89 -16.38 -1.21 -1.19
N GLY A 90 -15.08 -1.05 -0.96
CA GLY A 90 -14.20 -0.20 -1.76
C GLY A 90 -14.10 -0.63 -3.22
N VAL A 91 -14.01 -1.94 -3.49
CA VAL A 91 -13.98 -2.46 -4.87
C VAL A 91 -15.32 -2.38 -5.60
N ARG A 92 -16.41 -2.04 -4.89
CA ARG A 92 -17.78 -1.89 -5.40
C ARG A 92 -18.25 -0.44 -5.49
N GLY A 93 -17.31 0.50 -5.38
CA GLY A 93 -17.66 1.92 -5.44
C GLY A 93 -18.53 2.40 -4.29
N ASN A 94 -18.42 1.79 -3.09
CA ASN A 94 -19.12 2.25 -1.89
C ASN A 94 -18.14 2.79 -0.84
N PRO A 95 -17.55 3.98 -1.08
CA PRO A 95 -16.52 4.52 -0.21
C PRO A 95 -17.03 4.88 1.20
N ASP A 96 -18.30 5.26 1.34
CA ASP A 96 -18.84 5.63 2.65
C ASP A 96 -18.90 4.41 3.59
N LYS A 97 -19.50 3.29 3.13
CA LYS A 97 -19.51 2.05 3.93
C LYS A 97 -18.11 1.49 4.16
N MET A 98 -17.24 1.61 3.16
CA MET A 98 -15.83 1.22 3.29
C MET A 98 -15.16 1.97 4.45
N ILE A 99 -15.30 3.29 4.49
CA ILE A 99 -14.65 4.15 5.50
C ILE A 99 -15.25 3.90 6.89
N ASP A 100 -16.58 3.79 6.99
CA ASP A 100 -17.25 3.49 8.27
C ASP A 100 -16.72 2.19 8.89
N LEU A 101 -16.51 1.15 8.05
CA LEU A 101 -15.94 -0.12 8.52
C LEU A 101 -14.45 0.01 8.86
N PHE A 102 -13.65 0.70 8.05
CA PHE A 102 -12.22 0.91 8.36
C PHE A 102 -12.03 1.70 9.66
N ARG A 103 -12.82 2.73 9.93
CA ARG A 103 -12.76 3.51 11.18
C ARG A 103 -13.05 2.67 12.42
N GLY A 104 -13.80 1.58 12.26
CA GLY A 104 -13.99 0.61 13.33
C GLY A 104 -12.73 -0.21 13.64
N CYS A 105 -11.76 -0.32 12.72
CA CYS A 105 -10.58 -1.16 12.92
C CYS A 105 -9.52 -0.42 13.75
N GLN A 106 -8.92 -1.11 14.73
CA GLN A 106 -7.99 -0.48 15.67
C GLN A 106 -6.62 -1.16 15.67
N PHE A 107 -5.55 -0.38 15.67
CA PHE A 107 -4.20 -0.89 15.98
C PHE A 107 -4.05 -1.08 17.50
N PRO A 108 -3.43 -2.18 18.00
CA PRO A 108 -2.72 -3.22 17.25
C PRO A 108 -3.57 -4.47 16.91
N LYS A 109 -4.90 -4.42 17.04
CA LYS A 109 -5.77 -5.57 16.69
C LYS A 109 -5.74 -5.87 15.18
N ILE A 110 -5.62 -4.83 14.35
CA ILE A 110 -5.15 -4.95 12.97
C ILE A 110 -3.70 -4.50 12.87
N SER A 111 -2.95 -5.08 11.93
CA SER A 111 -1.57 -4.69 11.70
C SER A 111 -1.45 -3.27 11.11
N SER A 112 -0.30 -2.64 11.32
CA SER A 112 0.05 -1.35 10.69
C SER A 112 -0.03 -1.38 9.15
N ARG A 113 0.23 -2.55 8.54
CA ARG A 113 0.06 -2.77 7.09
C ARG A 113 -1.41 -2.67 6.65
N HIS A 114 -2.34 -3.14 7.49
CA HIS A 114 -3.77 -2.92 7.24
C HIS A 114 -4.12 -1.43 7.35
N LEU A 115 -3.53 -0.69 8.30
CA LEU A 115 -3.73 0.76 8.39
C LEU A 115 -3.21 1.51 7.15
N LEU A 116 -2.00 1.21 6.66
CA LEU A 116 -1.51 1.77 5.39
C LEU A 116 -2.44 1.42 4.22
N THR A 117 -2.95 0.20 4.20
CA THR A 117 -3.92 -0.21 3.17
C THR A 117 -5.21 0.61 3.28
N ALA A 118 -5.79 0.78 4.48
CA ALA A 118 -6.96 1.63 4.69
C ALA A 118 -6.70 3.08 4.25
N SER A 119 -5.52 3.62 4.58
CA SER A 119 -5.06 4.93 4.13
C SER A 119 -5.06 5.05 2.61
N ARG A 120 -4.49 4.05 1.90
CA ARG A 120 -4.49 4.00 0.43
C ARG A 120 -5.91 3.95 -0.14
N TYR A 121 -6.79 3.13 0.42
CA TYR A 121 -8.19 3.07 -0.03
C TYR A 121 -8.90 4.41 0.12
N CYS A 122 -8.70 5.12 1.24
CA CYS A 122 -9.25 6.46 1.43
C CYS A 122 -8.72 7.45 0.38
N TYR A 123 -7.41 7.40 0.10
CA TYR A 123 -6.79 8.19 -0.98
C TYR A 123 -7.41 7.92 -2.37
N LEU A 124 -7.65 6.65 -2.71
CA LEU A 124 -8.25 6.26 -3.98
C LEU A 124 -9.68 6.76 -4.17
N TRP A 125 -10.36 7.11 -3.07
CA TRP A 125 -11.72 7.64 -3.06
C TRP A 125 -11.80 9.13 -2.69
N GLN A 126 -10.69 9.86 -2.79
CA GLN A 126 -10.61 11.30 -2.49
C GLN A 126 -10.99 11.67 -1.04
N ARG A 127 -10.68 10.78 -0.09
CA ARG A 127 -10.95 10.97 1.34
C ARG A 127 -9.62 11.18 2.07
N ILE A 128 -8.98 12.31 1.78
CA ILE A 128 -7.61 12.60 2.21
C ILE A 128 -7.48 12.73 3.73
N ASP A 129 -8.43 13.40 4.39
CA ASP A 129 -8.44 13.53 5.85
C ASP A 129 -8.54 12.17 6.55
N ASP A 130 -9.39 11.28 6.02
CA ASP A 130 -9.50 9.90 6.49
C ASP A 130 -8.20 9.12 6.24
N ALA A 131 -7.53 9.35 5.10
CA ALA A 131 -6.25 8.72 4.80
C ALA A 131 -5.17 9.13 5.82
N VAL A 132 -5.04 10.42 6.12
CA VAL A 132 -4.12 10.94 7.13
C VAL A 132 -4.45 10.37 8.52
N HIS A 133 -5.74 10.25 8.86
CA HIS A 133 -6.17 9.68 10.14
C HIS A 133 -5.62 8.26 10.36
N PHE A 134 -5.61 7.40 9.34
CA PHE A 134 -5.08 6.03 9.47
C PHE A 134 -3.56 5.98 9.67
N LEU A 135 -2.82 7.06 9.37
CA LEU A 135 -1.39 7.14 9.65
C LEU A 135 -1.09 7.50 11.11
N SER A 136 -2.02 8.13 11.84
CA SER A 136 -1.74 8.69 13.17
C SER A 136 -1.29 7.62 14.17
N SER A 137 -1.95 6.46 14.18
CA SER A 137 -1.59 5.35 15.08
C SER A 137 -0.20 4.77 14.79
N ILE A 138 0.24 4.83 13.52
CA ILE A 138 1.58 4.40 13.12
C ILE A 138 2.61 5.43 13.60
N PHE A 139 2.31 6.73 13.44
CA PHE A 139 3.16 7.80 13.94
C PHE A 139 3.34 7.75 15.46
N ASP A 140 2.25 7.59 16.20
CA ASP A 140 2.28 7.47 17.66
C ASP A 140 3.14 6.29 18.12
N ALA A 141 3.13 5.18 17.37
CA ALA A 141 3.99 4.04 17.63
C ALA A 141 5.49 4.40 17.44
N TYR A 142 5.87 5.14 16.39
CA TYR A 142 7.25 5.60 16.22
C TYR A 142 7.69 6.50 17.39
N PHE A 143 6.87 7.47 17.79
CA PHE A 143 7.19 8.36 18.92
C PHE A 143 7.23 7.63 20.26
N THR A 144 6.39 6.60 20.45
CA THR A 144 6.43 5.76 21.64
C THR A 144 7.71 4.93 21.71
N LEU A 145 8.20 4.44 20.56
CA LEU A 145 9.45 3.68 20.48
C LEU A 145 10.70 4.58 20.57
N GLY A 146 10.59 5.86 20.19
CA GLY A 146 11.69 6.83 20.23
C GLY A 146 12.74 6.63 19.13
N THR A 147 12.45 5.80 18.11
CA THR A 147 13.36 5.52 16.99
C THR A 147 12.58 5.42 15.68
N ALA A 148 13.25 5.80 14.60
CA ALA A 148 12.78 5.64 13.23
C ALA A 148 13.64 4.63 12.44
N ASP A 149 14.51 3.85 13.09
CA ASP A 149 15.30 2.81 12.43
C ASP A 149 14.40 1.79 11.73
N ASP A 150 14.51 1.73 10.40
CA ASP A 150 13.62 0.93 9.56
C ASP A 150 13.69 -0.57 9.88
N HIS A 151 14.86 -1.08 10.29
CA HIS A 151 15.02 -2.48 10.66
C HIS A 151 14.31 -2.79 11.99
N PHE A 152 14.49 -1.92 12.98
CA PHE A 152 13.92 -2.04 14.31
C PHE A 152 12.40 -1.92 14.31
N VAL A 153 11.84 -0.97 13.56
CA VAL A 153 10.39 -0.79 13.45
C VAL A 153 9.76 -1.93 12.65
N TYR A 154 10.43 -2.45 11.61
CA TYR A 154 9.94 -3.58 10.83
C TYR A 154 9.83 -4.88 11.64
N ILE A 155 10.83 -5.19 12.47
CA ILE A 155 10.78 -6.36 13.37
C ILE A 155 9.61 -6.27 14.36
N ARG A 156 9.15 -5.05 14.70
CA ARG A 156 7.98 -4.79 15.54
C ARG A 156 6.66 -4.73 14.77
N GLY A 157 6.68 -5.06 13.48
CA GLY A 157 5.49 -5.07 12.65
C GLY A 157 4.96 -3.68 12.31
N LEU A 158 5.83 -2.65 12.29
CA LEU A 158 5.52 -1.33 11.74
C LEU A 158 6.07 -1.22 10.30
N PRO A 159 5.46 -0.40 9.44
CA PRO A 159 6.08 -0.03 8.17
C PRO A 159 7.35 0.78 8.40
N PHE A 160 8.16 0.87 7.34
CA PHE A 160 9.33 1.75 7.35
C PHE A 160 8.90 3.20 7.55
N PHE A 161 9.69 3.97 8.29
CA PHE A 161 9.38 5.35 8.60
C PHE A 161 9.26 6.17 7.30
N GLY A 162 10.18 5.96 6.36
CA GLY A 162 10.17 6.64 5.07
C GLY A 162 8.95 6.33 4.21
N GLU A 163 8.41 5.12 4.29
CA GLU A 163 7.17 4.71 3.61
C GLU A 163 5.99 5.53 4.15
N THR A 164 5.76 5.50 5.47
CA THR A 164 4.66 6.23 6.11
C THR A 164 4.79 7.74 5.97
N TRP A 165 6.02 8.27 6.04
CA TRP A 165 6.30 9.68 5.79
C TRP A 165 5.96 10.09 4.35
N SER A 166 6.28 9.25 3.37
CA SER A 166 6.00 9.52 1.95
C SER A 166 4.50 9.47 1.63
N TYR A 167 3.73 8.63 2.34
CA TYR A 167 2.25 8.70 2.29
C TYR A 167 1.76 10.06 2.75
N TYR A 168 2.25 10.52 3.90
CA TYR A 168 1.84 11.81 4.45
C TYR A 168 2.26 12.97 3.55
N LEU A 169 3.43 12.88 2.91
CA LEU A 169 3.89 13.85 1.92
C LEU A 169 2.94 13.91 0.73
N CYS A 170 2.56 12.75 0.18
CA CYS A 170 1.59 12.66 -0.91
C CYS A 170 0.28 13.37 -0.54
N TYR A 171 -0.25 13.11 0.66
CA TYR A 171 -1.50 13.72 1.13
C TYR A 171 -1.36 15.22 1.36
N SER A 172 -0.23 15.67 1.88
CA SER A 172 0.09 17.09 2.08
C SER A 172 0.20 17.85 0.75
N ILE A 173 0.75 17.21 -0.29
CA ILE A 173 0.79 17.77 -1.65
C ILE A 173 -0.64 17.91 -2.19
N LEU A 174 -1.49 16.90 -1.99
CA LEU A 174 -2.87 16.88 -2.50
C LEU A 174 -3.79 17.85 -1.75
N SER A 175 -3.59 18.06 -0.46
CA SER A 175 -4.32 19.08 0.33
C SER A 175 -3.86 20.50 0.02
N GLY A 176 -2.66 20.66 -0.58
CA GLY A 176 -2.03 21.96 -0.80
C GLY A 176 -1.43 22.57 0.47
N ASP A 177 -1.34 21.80 1.56
CA ASP A 177 -0.75 22.23 2.82
C ASP A 177 0.45 21.36 3.20
N LEU A 178 1.66 21.93 3.06
CA LEU A 178 2.92 21.28 3.43
C LEU A 178 3.38 21.65 4.85
N HIS A 179 2.66 22.52 5.57
CA HIS A 179 3.05 22.97 6.90
C HIS A 179 2.98 21.82 7.92
N GLU A 180 1.92 21.01 7.89
CA GLU A 180 1.73 19.95 8.87
C GLU A 180 2.79 18.83 8.75
N ILE A 181 3.17 18.47 7.52
CA ILE A 181 4.27 17.51 7.34
C ILE A 181 5.62 18.12 7.68
N GLU A 182 5.84 19.41 7.45
CA GLU A 182 7.07 20.08 7.86
C GLU A 182 7.23 20.08 9.38
N ASP A 183 6.17 20.43 10.13
CA ASP A 183 6.15 20.34 11.58
C ASP A 183 6.36 18.90 12.06
N PHE A 184 5.63 17.94 11.49
CA PHE A 184 5.81 16.52 11.80
C PHE A 184 7.26 16.07 11.61
N THR A 185 7.88 16.42 10.49
CA THR A 185 9.26 16.03 10.16
C THR A 185 10.25 16.65 11.14
N ARG A 186 10.05 17.91 11.54
CA ARG A 186 10.88 18.56 12.56
C ARG A 186 10.72 17.93 13.94
N ARG A 187 9.49 17.59 14.35
CA ARG A 187 9.24 16.88 15.62
C ARG A 187 9.83 15.48 15.62
N ALA A 188 9.74 14.76 14.49
CA ALA A 188 10.35 13.46 14.32
C ALA A 188 11.88 13.56 14.43
N LYS A 189 12.50 14.49 13.72
CA LYS A 189 13.95 14.76 13.81
C LYS A 189 14.41 15.09 15.24
N ALA A 190 13.60 15.82 16.00
CA ALA A 190 13.94 16.22 17.36
C ALA A 190 13.79 15.08 18.40
N LYS A 191 12.98 14.05 18.12
CA LYS A 191 12.61 13.02 19.11
C LYS A 191 13.03 11.60 18.74
N LEU A 192 13.17 11.29 17.47
CA LEU A 192 13.45 9.95 16.97
C LEU A 192 14.93 9.85 16.60
N SER A 193 15.56 8.73 16.95
CA SER A 193 16.93 8.40 16.55
C SER A 193 16.99 7.59 15.25
N ASP A 194 18.21 7.43 14.74
CA ASP A 194 18.59 6.41 13.75
C ASP A 194 17.89 6.52 12.39
N TYR A 195 17.64 7.76 11.93
CA TYR A 195 17.08 8.03 10.62
C TYR A 195 17.65 9.31 10.00
N ASP A 196 17.78 9.34 8.67
CA ASP A 196 18.28 10.49 7.93
C ASP A 196 17.13 11.49 7.64
N PHE A 197 16.78 12.28 8.64
CA PHE A 197 15.75 13.32 8.53
C PHE A 197 16.17 14.48 7.63
N ASP A 198 17.47 14.72 7.43
CA ASP A 198 17.96 15.80 6.57
C ASP A 198 17.64 15.50 5.10
N ARG A 199 17.72 14.24 4.69
CA ARG A 199 17.24 13.80 3.37
C ARG A 199 15.74 14.02 3.18
N LEU A 200 14.93 13.80 4.22
CA LEU A 200 13.48 14.04 4.13
C LEU A 200 13.17 15.53 4.02
N LEU A 201 13.84 16.37 4.81
CA LEU A 201 13.69 17.82 4.76
C LEU A 201 14.13 18.40 3.41
N LEU A 202 15.24 17.91 2.85
CA LEU A 202 15.68 18.29 1.50
C LEU A 202 14.61 17.94 0.46
N TYR A 203 14.02 16.75 0.54
CA TYR A 203 13.02 16.33 -0.43
C TYR A 203 11.69 17.08 -0.27
N LEU A 204 11.28 17.37 0.96
CA LEU A 204 10.15 18.24 1.24
C LEU A 204 10.36 19.66 0.68
N ASP A 205 11.57 20.21 0.80
CA ASP A 205 11.90 21.51 0.22
C ASP A 205 11.81 21.51 -1.32
N CYS A 206 12.23 20.43 -1.98
CA CYS A 206 12.00 20.25 -3.42
C CYS A 206 10.51 20.32 -3.79
N TRP A 207 9.62 19.72 -2.99
CA TRP A 207 8.17 19.81 -3.20
C TRP A 207 7.62 21.21 -2.92
N LYS A 208 8.14 21.92 -1.91
CA LYS A 208 7.73 23.30 -1.62
C LYS A 208 8.13 24.28 -2.73
N THR A 209 9.34 24.13 -3.25
CA THR A 209 9.92 25.03 -4.25
C THR A 209 9.63 24.61 -5.69
N GLN A 210 9.19 23.36 -5.88
CA GLN A 210 9.10 22.69 -7.18
C GLN A 210 10.45 22.61 -7.91
N ASP A 211 11.58 22.75 -7.20
CA ASP A 211 12.94 22.54 -7.73
C ASP A 211 13.53 21.24 -7.19
N PHE A 212 13.60 20.22 -8.05
CA PHE A 212 14.18 18.92 -7.71
C PHE A 212 15.69 18.83 -7.97
N SER A 213 16.34 19.91 -8.44
CA SER A 213 17.78 19.94 -8.73
C SER A 213 18.67 19.50 -7.55
N PRO A 214 18.39 19.89 -6.28
CA PRO A 214 19.15 19.40 -5.13
C PRO A 214 19.07 17.87 -4.98
N LYS A 215 17.86 17.31 -5.09
CA LYS A 215 17.64 15.85 -4.99
C LYS A 215 18.26 15.09 -6.16
N ILE A 216 18.19 15.64 -7.37
CA ILE A 216 18.83 15.09 -8.56
C ILE A 216 20.36 15.00 -8.35
N ARG A 217 21.01 16.07 -7.86
CA ARG A 217 22.45 16.06 -7.57
C ARG A 217 22.81 15.02 -6.50
N GLU A 218 22.02 14.95 -5.43
CA GLU A 218 22.22 13.96 -4.36
C GLU A 218 22.17 12.51 -4.88
N LEU A 219 21.17 12.19 -5.72
CA LEU A 219 21.04 10.87 -6.35
C LEU A 219 22.20 10.57 -7.31
N GLN A 220 22.64 11.55 -8.10
CA GLN A 220 23.79 11.39 -9.01
C GLN A 220 25.08 11.10 -8.25
N THR A 221 25.34 11.83 -7.16
CA THR A 221 26.49 11.57 -6.30
C THR A 221 26.39 10.18 -5.69
N SER A 222 25.24 9.83 -5.11
CA SER A 222 25.02 8.52 -4.49
C SER A 222 25.29 7.38 -5.48
N LEU A 223 24.75 7.46 -6.70
CA LEU A 223 24.92 6.43 -7.73
C LEU A 223 26.36 6.32 -8.24
N THR A 224 27.10 7.42 -8.25
CA THR A 224 28.51 7.44 -8.66
C THR A 224 29.41 6.74 -7.63
N THR A 225 29.07 6.86 -6.35
CA THR A 225 29.82 6.25 -5.24
C THR A 225 29.27 4.88 -4.81
N ALA A 226 28.21 4.40 -5.46
CA ALA A 226 27.50 3.20 -5.03
C ALA A 226 28.30 1.92 -5.32
N ASP A 227 28.22 0.95 -4.41
CA ASP A 227 28.81 -0.37 -4.63
C ASP A 227 28.02 -1.14 -5.70
N PRO A 228 28.63 -1.50 -6.85
CA PRO A 228 27.92 -2.10 -7.99
C PRO A 228 27.34 -3.50 -7.70
N ARG A 229 27.67 -4.11 -6.56
CA ARG A 229 27.14 -5.43 -6.15
C ARG A 229 25.68 -5.36 -5.68
N PHE A 230 25.21 -4.18 -5.28
CA PHE A 230 23.84 -3.97 -4.81
C PHE A 230 22.94 -3.46 -5.94
N PRO A 231 21.63 -3.77 -5.91
CA PRO A 231 20.67 -3.24 -6.89
C PRO A 231 20.50 -1.73 -6.71
N HIS A 232 20.59 -0.99 -7.82
CA HIS A 232 20.47 0.47 -7.85
C HIS A 232 19.24 0.96 -8.63
N GLY A 233 18.38 0.05 -9.09
CA GLY A 233 17.26 0.38 -9.96
C GLY A 233 16.29 1.38 -9.33
N TYR A 234 16.05 1.32 -8.02
CA TYR A 234 15.23 2.31 -7.32
C TYR A 234 15.78 3.74 -7.50
N GLN A 235 17.06 3.94 -7.20
CA GLN A 235 17.71 5.26 -7.30
C GLN A 235 17.84 5.72 -8.76
N GLN A 236 18.10 4.80 -9.69
CA GLN A 236 18.18 5.10 -11.12
C GLN A 236 16.82 5.54 -11.69
N VAL A 237 15.74 4.82 -11.36
CA VAL A 237 14.38 5.20 -11.76
C VAL A 237 13.98 6.51 -11.10
N GLN A 238 14.30 6.72 -9.82
CA GLN A 238 14.00 7.99 -9.14
C GLN A 238 14.73 9.15 -9.83
N LEU A 239 16.02 9.00 -10.13
CA LEU A 239 16.80 10.02 -10.82
C LEU A 239 16.23 10.33 -12.21
N ALA A 240 15.94 9.31 -13.02
CA ALA A 240 15.38 9.50 -14.36
C ALA A 240 13.99 10.16 -14.30
N SER A 241 13.15 9.74 -13.35
CA SER A 241 11.82 10.28 -13.13
C SER A 241 11.88 11.76 -12.77
N LEU A 242 12.72 12.15 -11.80
CA LEU A 242 12.88 13.55 -11.38
C LEU A 242 13.51 14.42 -12.48
N LYS A 243 14.48 13.91 -13.24
CA LYS A 243 15.02 14.62 -14.42
C LYS A 243 13.92 14.86 -15.45
N SER A 244 13.05 13.87 -15.68
CA SER A 244 11.95 14.01 -16.63
C SER A 244 10.90 15.07 -16.22
N LEU A 245 10.84 15.44 -14.93
CA LEU A 245 9.97 16.50 -14.45
C LEU A 245 10.50 17.87 -14.85
N ALA A 246 11.81 18.07 -14.73
CA ALA A 246 12.48 19.31 -15.15
C ALA A 246 12.50 19.45 -16.68
N GLU A 247 12.73 18.34 -17.38
CA GLU A 247 12.77 18.28 -18.84
C GLU A 247 11.94 17.09 -19.35
N PRO A 248 10.75 17.30 -19.95
CA PRO A 248 9.87 16.23 -20.44
C PRO A 248 10.42 15.44 -21.65
N ASP A 249 11.54 14.73 -21.47
CA ASP A 249 12.20 13.93 -22.50
C ASP A 249 12.14 12.43 -22.16
N ARG A 250 11.64 11.63 -23.10
CA ARG A 250 11.55 10.17 -22.99
C ARG A 250 12.92 9.49 -23.01
N SER A 251 13.94 10.11 -23.60
CA SER A 251 15.30 9.55 -23.65
C SER A 251 15.91 9.39 -22.26
N LEU A 252 15.56 10.28 -21.33
CA LEU A 252 15.97 10.24 -19.92
C LEU A 252 15.47 8.99 -19.20
N LEU A 253 14.31 8.47 -19.60
CA LEU A 253 13.70 7.27 -19.03
C LEU A 253 14.21 5.99 -19.71
N ALA A 254 14.42 6.04 -21.04
CA ALA A 254 14.88 4.91 -21.84
C ALA A 254 16.29 4.40 -21.47
N GLY A 255 17.10 5.27 -20.85
CA GLY A 255 18.44 4.92 -20.38
C GLY A 255 18.51 4.08 -19.10
N VAL A 256 17.37 3.79 -18.45
CA VAL A 256 17.35 3.03 -17.19
C VAL A 256 17.30 1.52 -17.48
N SER A 257 18.26 0.78 -16.92
CA SER A 257 18.33 -0.68 -17.01
C SER A 257 17.98 -1.31 -15.68
N LEU A 258 16.93 -2.13 -15.64
CA LEU A 258 16.51 -2.87 -14.44
C LEU A 258 17.00 -4.31 -14.50
N GLY A 259 17.70 -4.73 -13.45
CA GLY A 259 18.20 -6.08 -13.28
C GLY A 259 17.19 -7.01 -12.57
N PRO A 260 17.51 -8.31 -12.47
CA PRO A 260 16.62 -9.30 -11.84
C PRO A 260 16.46 -9.13 -10.33
N LYS A 261 17.32 -8.33 -9.68
CA LYS A 261 17.25 -7.99 -8.25
C LYS A 261 16.46 -6.71 -7.98
N ASP A 262 16.10 -5.95 -9.01
CA ASP A 262 15.29 -4.76 -8.88
C ASP A 262 13.81 -5.14 -8.74
N PHE A 263 13.04 -4.28 -8.09
CA PHE A 263 11.61 -4.51 -7.94
C PHE A 263 10.90 -4.44 -9.29
N PRO A 264 10.10 -5.46 -9.69
CA PRO A 264 9.42 -5.46 -10.98
C PRO A 264 8.52 -4.24 -11.23
N TRP A 265 7.92 -3.69 -10.18
CA TRP A 265 7.02 -2.53 -10.26
C TRP A 265 7.73 -1.23 -10.67
N LEU A 266 9.07 -1.17 -10.62
CA LEU A 266 9.85 -0.03 -11.10
C LEU A 266 9.67 0.20 -12.62
N ALA A 267 9.48 -0.87 -13.39
CA ALA A 267 9.19 -0.75 -14.81
C ALA A 267 7.82 -0.08 -15.05
N ASP A 268 6.86 -0.30 -14.16
CA ASP A 268 5.54 0.33 -14.24
C ASP A 268 5.61 1.81 -13.82
N VAL A 269 6.57 2.22 -12.98
CA VAL A 269 6.85 3.65 -12.71
C VAL A 269 7.35 4.36 -13.97
N LEU A 270 8.32 3.75 -14.68
CA LEU A 270 8.80 4.28 -15.97
C LEU A 270 7.66 4.40 -16.99
N LEU A 271 6.77 3.40 -17.03
CA LEU A 271 5.58 3.40 -17.89
C LEU A 271 4.67 4.61 -17.60
N VAL A 272 4.41 4.91 -16.32
CA VAL A 272 3.61 6.08 -15.91
C VAL A 272 4.30 7.39 -16.31
N HIS A 273 5.62 7.50 -16.16
CA HIS A 273 6.35 8.70 -16.61
C HIS A 273 6.35 8.87 -18.14
N HIS A 274 6.46 7.78 -18.91
CA HIS A 274 6.30 7.85 -20.36
C HIS A 274 4.90 8.34 -20.75
N ALA A 275 3.85 7.86 -20.06
CA ALA A 275 2.49 8.30 -20.30
C ALA A 275 2.29 9.78 -19.94
N ARG A 276 2.87 10.23 -18.82
CA ARG A 276 2.89 11.65 -18.43
C ARG A 276 3.55 12.54 -19.49
N ILE A 277 4.69 12.12 -20.04
CA ILE A 277 5.36 12.88 -21.11
C ILE A 277 4.48 12.91 -22.37
N ALA A 278 3.86 11.78 -22.75
CA ALA A 278 2.92 11.73 -23.86
C ALA A 278 1.75 12.72 -23.67
N ASN A 279 1.20 12.80 -22.46
CA ASN A 279 0.17 13.76 -22.09
C ASN A 279 0.62 15.22 -22.28
N ILE A 280 1.83 15.56 -21.81
CA ILE A 280 2.40 16.92 -21.93
C ILE A 280 2.57 17.34 -23.40
N VAL A 281 3.06 16.44 -24.25
CA VAL A 281 3.24 16.71 -25.69
C VAL A 281 1.97 16.48 -26.52
N ARG A 282 0.83 16.18 -25.87
CA ARG A 282 -0.49 15.94 -26.49
C ARG A 282 -0.50 14.79 -27.49
N ASP A 283 0.23 13.72 -27.19
CA ASP A 283 0.21 12.45 -27.92
C ASP A 283 -0.79 11.48 -27.27
N ASP A 284 -2.08 11.76 -27.47
CA ASP A 284 -3.20 11.06 -26.82
C ASP A 284 -3.24 9.56 -27.14
N SER A 285 -2.80 9.17 -28.35
CA SER A 285 -2.77 7.76 -28.78
C SER A 285 -1.76 6.97 -27.96
N GLU A 286 -0.56 7.53 -27.79
CA GLU A 286 0.51 6.89 -27.06
C GLU A 286 0.24 6.90 -25.55
N GLU A 287 -0.25 8.01 -25.00
CA GLU A 287 -0.68 8.06 -23.60
C GLU A 287 -1.70 6.94 -23.31
N ARG A 288 -2.74 6.84 -24.14
CA ARG A 288 -3.78 5.82 -23.97
C ARG A 288 -3.22 4.40 -24.03
N ARG A 289 -2.29 4.13 -24.95
CA ARG A 289 -1.62 2.83 -25.08
C ARG A 289 -0.84 2.48 -23.80
N LEU A 290 -0.05 3.42 -23.27
CA LEU A 290 0.77 3.24 -22.09
C LEU A 290 -0.10 3.04 -20.83
N ILE A 291 -1.14 3.86 -20.65
CA ILE A 291 -2.07 3.74 -19.51
C ILE A 291 -2.88 2.44 -19.57
N ASN A 292 -3.29 1.97 -20.76
CA ASN A 292 -3.92 0.66 -20.91
C ASN A 292 -2.97 -0.47 -20.46
N SER A 293 -1.70 -0.39 -20.85
CA SER A 293 -0.69 -1.36 -20.39
C SER A 293 -0.47 -1.30 -18.88
N PHE A 294 -0.56 -0.12 -18.26
CA PHE A 294 -0.45 0.03 -16.80
C PHE A 294 -1.61 -0.67 -16.09
N PHE A 295 -2.86 -0.37 -16.46
CA PHE A 295 -4.04 -0.96 -15.83
C PHE A 295 -4.19 -2.47 -16.06
N GLN A 296 -3.59 -3.03 -17.13
CA GLN A 296 -3.52 -4.48 -17.33
C GLN A 296 -2.65 -5.19 -16.29
N LYS A 297 -1.62 -4.51 -15.78
CA LYS A 297 -0.66 -5.07 -14.81
C LYS A 297 -1.01 -4.70 -13.37
N GLN A 298 -1.53 -3.48 -13.18
CA GLN A 298 -1.79 -2.88 -11.89
C GLN A 298 -3.31 -2.69 -11.70
N PRO A 299 -3.98 -3.53 -10.88
CA PRO A 299 -5.43 -3.43 -10.66
C PRO A 299 -5.84 -2.19 -9.83
N MET A 300 -4.86 -1.51 -9.24
CA MET A 300 -4.99 -0.28 -8.46
C MET A 300 -3.91 0.71 -8.92
N LEU A 301 -4.12 2.01 -8.69
CA LEU A 301 -3.07 3.02 -8.88
C LEU A 301 -1.88 2.75 -7.95
N PHE A 302 -0.71 3.34 -8.19
CA PHE A 302 0.43 3.16 -7.28
C PHE A 302 0.13 3.62 -5.85
N GLU A 303 0.88 3.04 -4.92
CA GLU A 303 0.90 3.50 -3.55
C GLU A 303 1.28 5.00 -3.46
N PRO A 304 0.70 5.75 -2.51
CA PRO A 304 1.00 7.17 -2.30
C PRO A 304 2.49 7.47 -2.13
N ASP A 305 3.26 6.60 -1.46
CA ASP A 305 4.71 6.76 -1.32
C ASP A 305 5.44 6.70 -2.65
N HIS A 306 5.07 5.79 -3.55
CA HIS A 306 5.66 5.72 -4.88
C HIS A 306 5.35 7.01 -5.67
N ALA A 307 4.09 7.45 -5.67
CA ALA A 307 3.68 8.66 -6.38
C ALA A 307 4.44 9.90 -5.89
N ALA A 308 4.63 10.03 -4.57
CA ALA A 308 5.44 11.08 -3.98
C ALA A 308 6.92 10.90 -4.36
N ASN A 309 7.55 9.77 -4.06
CA ASN A 309 9.00 9.58 -4.22
C ASN A 309 9.51 9.66 -5.66
N PHE A 310 8.68 9.30 -6.64
CA PHE A 310 9.04 9.38 -8.06
C PHE A 310 8.46 10.64 -8.74
N GLY A 311 7.72 11.47 -8.01
CA GLY A 311 7.30 12.80 -8.46
C GLY A 311 6.19 12.78 -9.51
N PHE A 312 5.26 11.83 -9.43
CA PHE A 312 4.14 11.71 -10.36
C PHE A 312 2.76 11.87 -9.68
N VAL A 313 2.70 12.42 -8.47
CA VAL A 313 1.43 12.67 -7.72
C VAL A 313 0.36 13.31 -8.60
N ALA A 314 0.66 14.45 -9.23
CA ALA A 314 -0.32 15.19 -10.06
C ALA A 314 -0.82 14.37 -11.25
N TYR A 315 0.07 13.60 -11.91
CA TYR A 315 -0.33 12.78 -13.04
C TYR A 315 -1.15 11.57 -12.59
N GLN A 316 -0.84 10.96 -11.44
CA GLN A 316 -1.64 9.86 -10.89
C GLN A 316 -3.08 10.30 -10.59
N GLU A 317 -3.30 11.54 -10.13
CA GLU A 317 -4.65 12.06 -9.92
C GLU A 317 -5.50 12.08 -11.20
N THR A 318 -4.88 12.30 -12.37
CA THR A 318 -5.58 12.23 -13.66
C THR A 318 -6.07 10.82 -13.99
N LEU A 319 -5.43 9.79 -13.44
CA LEU A 319 -5.78 8.38 -13.65
C LEU A 319 -6.86 7.89 -12.69
N LYS A 320 -7.10 8.60 -11.58
CA LYS A 320 -8.02 8.17 -10.52
C LYS A 320 -9.48 8.06 -10.96
N PRO A 321 -10.06 8.99 -11.75
CA PRO A 321 -11.43 8.84 -12.25
C PRO A 321 -11.62 7.54 -13.04
N ARG A 322 -10.63 7.16 -13.85
CA ARG A 322 -10.67 5.89 -14.59
C ARG A 322 -10.67 4.68 -13.65
N TYR A 323 -9.84 4.68 -12.60
CA TYR A 323 -9.86 3.63 -11.58
C TYR A 323 -11.24 3.52 -10.93
N GLN A 324 -11.82 4.64 -10.47
CA GLN A 324 -13.11 4.68 -9.76
C GLN A 324 -14.26 4.19 -10.65
N GLN A 325 -14.30 4.63 -11.91
CA GLN A 325 -15.30 4.18 -12.89
C GLN A 325 -15.30 2.65 -13.07
N THR A 326 -14.15 1.99 -12.98
CA THR A 326 -14.10 0.52 -13.06
C THR A 326 -14.68 -0.21 -11.85
N LYS A 327 -15.04 0.52 -10.77
CA LYS A 327 -15.60 -0.04 -9.52
C LYS A 327 -17.10 0.23 -9.37
N GLU A 328 -17.63 1.17 -10.14
CA GLU A 328 -19.04 1.54 -10.15
C GLU A 328 -19.87 0.69 -11.12
N THR A 329 -19.21 -0.03 -12.03
CA THR A 329 -19.76 -1.03 -12.96
C THR A 329 -19.82 -2.40 -12.34
#